data_AF-A0A1E7YWX3-F1
#
_entry.id   AF-A0A1E7YWX3-F1
#
_cell.length_a   1.000
_cell.length_b   1.000
_cell.length_c   1.000
_cell.angle_alpha   90.00
_cell.angle_beta   90.00
_cell.angle_gamma   90.00
#
_symmetry.space_group_name_H-M   'P 1'
#
loop_
_entity.id
_entity.type
_entity.pdbx_description
1 polymer ?
#
loop_
_entity_poly.entity_id
_entity_poly.type
_entity_poly.pdbx_seq_one_letter_code
_entity_poly.pdbx_strand_id
1 'polypeptide(L)'
;MERTNPKDMAKAFRFSPLRRARFSTSVTRMDQLPADDGAEVAIAGRSNVGKSSVLNLLTGHGGLARVSRTPGRTQAINVFDLDPGQRLMDLPGYGYAKVPDALRLSWGDLLEDYLRRRTSLRLLLLVMDIRHPLGSHDLALLDFARHCGRPVHALLNKADKLSRGAALHALAQARRNPALEGVGLQCFSTQSGLGLEELHWLLARTYEKETPVETGAKSEPSKGGEGSGPGQGGKSQDRNATTAGFE
;
A
#
# COMPACT_ATOMS: atom_id res chain seq x y z
N MET A 1 -10.34 35.05 -3.65
CA MET A 1 -9.50 33.83 -3.79
C MET A 1 -10.41 32.70 -4.17
N GLU A 2 -10.35 32.29 -5.43
CA GLU A 2 -11.13 31.19 -5.99
C GLU A 2 -10.70 29.90 -5.29
N ARG A 3 -11.61 29.25 -4.54
CA ARG A 3 -11.28 28.00 -3.84
C ARG A 3 -11.09 26.92 -4.89
N THR A 4 -9.84 26.59 -5.21
CA THR A 4 -9.51 25.50 -6.11
C THR A 4 -10.19 24.22 -5.64
N ASN A 5 -10.91 23.54 -6.53
CA ASN A 5 -11.65 22.33 -6.20
C ASN A 5 -10.66 21.27 -5.68
N PRO A 6 -10.94 20.57 -4.56
CA PRO A 6 -10.07 19.51 -4.03
C PRO A 6 -9.70 18.44 -5.07
N LYS A 7 -10.61 18.15 -6.02
CA LYS A 7 -10.34 17.24 -7.13
C LYS A 7 -9.27 17.78 -8.08
N ASP A 8 -9.22 19.10 -8.27
CA ASP A 8 -8.23 19.75 -9.11
C ASP A 8 -6.90 19.93 -8.37
N MET A 9 -6.92 20.12 -7.05
CA MET A 9 -5.72 19.99 -6.21
C MET A 9 -5.12 18.59 -6.29
N ALA A 10 -5.95 17.54 -6.18
CA ALA A 10 -5.51 16.16 -6.38
C ALA A 10 -4.92 15.93 -7.78
N LYS A 11 -5.38 16.67 -8.80
CA LYS A 11 -4.82 16.68 -10.17
C LYS A 11 -3.50 17.41 -10.31
N ALA A 12 -3.26 18.45 -9.51
CA ALA A 12 -2.01 19.20 -9.54
C ALA A 12 -0.81 18.40 -9.02
N PHE A 13 -1.02 17.43 -8.11
CA PHE A 13 0.01 16.49 -7.67
C PHE A 13 0.27 15.42 -8.74
N ARG A 14 1.00 15.82 -9.79
CA ARG A 14 1.36 15.01 -10.97
C ARG A 14 2.21 13.77 -10.68
N PHE A 15 2.79 13.64 -9.49
CA PHE A 15 3.69 12.55 -9.10
C PHE A 15 3.07 11.49 -8.17
N SER A 16 1.75 11.47 -8.01
CA SER A 16 1.12 10.47 -7.13
C SER A 16 0.95 9.13 -7.85
N PRO A 17 1.68 8.04 -7.48
CA PRO A 17 1.48 6.69 -8.03
C PRO A 17 0.02 6.20 -7.88
N LEU A 18 -0.72 6.82 -6.95
CA LEU A 18 -2.13 6.57 -6.66
C LEU A 18 -3.07 6.84 -7.85
N ARG A 19 -2.68 7.68 -8.82
CA ARG A 19 -3.49 7.95 -10.03
C ARG A 19 -3.62 6.75 -10.96
N ARG A 20 -2.69 5.80 -10.87
CA ARG A 20 -2.71 4.56 -11.66
C ARG A 20 -3.46 3.44 -10.96
N ALA A 21 -4.02 3.70 -9.78
CA ALA A 21 -4.74 2.71 -8.99
C ALA A 21 -5.79 1.98 -9.83
N ARG A 22 -5.64 0.65 -9.94
CA ARG A 22 -6.62 -0.24 -10.56
C ARG A 22 -7.09 -1.24 -9.53
N PHE A 23 -8.40 -1.45 -9.47
CA PHE A 23 -8.95 -2.53 -8.67
C PHE A 23 -8.41 -3.86 -9.19
N SER A 24 -7.85 -4.66 -8.28
CA SER A 24 -7.25 -5.96 -8.57
C SER A 24 -8.21 -7.07 -8.14
N THR A 25 -8.49 -7.16 -6.84
CA THR A 25 -9.34 -8.22 -6.27
C THR A 25 -9.94 -7.80 -4.92
N SER A 26 -10.90 -8.57 -4.44
CA SER A 26 -11.46 -8.49 -3.08
C SER A 26 -11.25 -9.82 -2.39
N VAL A 27 -10.62 -9.82 -1.22
CA VAL A 27 -10.25 -11.04 -0.50
C VAL A 27 -10.90 -11.12 0.87
N THR A 28 -11.31 -12.32 1.27
CA THR A 28 -11.86 -12.60 2.61
C THR A 28 -10.96 -13.53 3.43
N ARG A 29 -9.84 -13.98 2.85
CA ARG A 29 -8.86 -14.84 3.50
C ARG A 29 -7.44 -14.43 3.11
N MET A 30 -6.47 -14.71 3.98
CA MET A 30 -5.06 -14.37 3.76
C MET A 30 -4.45 -15.06 2.52
N ASP A 31 -4.87 -16.29 2.22
CA ASP A 31 -4.38 -17.10 1.09
C ASP A 31 -4.80 -16.55 -0.29
N GLN A 32 -5.75 -15.62 -0.33
CA GLN A 32 -6.22 -14.97 -1.53
C GLN A 32 -5.47 -13.66 -1.83
N LEU A 33 -4.67 -13.16 -0.89
CA LEU A 33 -3.88 -11.95 -1.11
C LEU A 33 -2.83 -12.19 -2.21
N PRO A 34 -2.47 -11.16 -2.99
CA PRO A 34 -1.31 -11.24 -3.88
C PRO A 34 -0.04 -11.61 -3.11
N ALA A 35 1.03 -11.93 -3.85
CA ALA A 35 2.35 -12.17 -3.28
C ALA A 35 2.73 -11.10 -2.23
N ASP A 36 3.34 -11.53 -1.14
CA ASP A 36 3.78 -10.62 -0.06
C ASP A 36 5.12 -9.99 -0.42
N ASP A 37 5.11 -9.13 -1.44
CA ASP A 37 6.29 -8.44 -1.97
C ASP A 37 6.11 -6.92 -2.08
N GLY A 38 7.21 -6.17 -2.20
CA GLY A 38 7.16 -4.73 -2.42
C GLY A 38 6.58 -3.92 -1.25
N ALA A 39 5.67 -2.99 -1.54
CA ALA A 39 5.16 -2.01 -0.60
C ALA A 39 3.64 -1.85 -0.65
N GLU A 40 3.00 -2.02 0.51
CA GLU A 40 1.57 -1.86 0.70
C GLU A 40 1.27 -0.75 1.70
N VAL A 41 0.28 0.08 1.39
CA VAL A 41 -0.37 0.95 2.36
C VAL A 41 -1.79 0.47 2.57
N ALA A 42 -2.18 0.27 3.82
CA ALA A 42 -3.54 -0.12 4.16
C ALA A 42 -4.32 1.06 4.73
N ILE A 43 -5.59 1.22 4.32
CA ILE A 43 -6.51 2.21 4.88
C ILE A 43 -7.53 1.51 5.75
N ALA A 44 -7.63 1.91 7.01
CA ALA A 44 -8.59 1.43 7.99
C ALA A 44 -9.42 2.59 8.57
N GLY A 45 -10.53 2.25 9.18
CA GLY A 45 -11.37 3.22 9.89
C GLY A 45 -12.77 2.69 10.12
N ARG A 46 -13.47 3.26 11.10
CA ARG A 46 -14.87 2.90 11.38
C ARG A 46 -15.75 3.15 10.16
N SER A 47 -16.88 2.45 10.09
CA SER A 47 -17.91 2.75 9.10
C SER A 47 -18.30 4.25 9.16
N ASN A 48 -18.50 4.87 7.98
CA ASN A 48 -18.91 6.27 7.82
C ASN A 48 -17.91 7.37 8.26
N VAL A 49 -16.66 7.05 8.59
CA VAL A 49 -15.61 8.06 8.83
C VAL A 49 -15.07 8.72 7.55
N GLY A 50 -15.41 8.15 6.39
CA GLY A 50 -15.03 8.69 5.07
C GLY A 50 -13.87 7.98 4.39
N LYS A 51 -13.50 6.75 4.80
CA LYS A 51 -12.44 5.93 4.19
C LYS A 51 -12.52 5.84 2.66
N SER A 52 -13.67 5.45 2.10
CA SER A 52 -13.85 5.39 0.64
C SER A 52 -13.77 6.76 -0.04
N SER A 53 -14.14 7.84 0.66
CA SER A 53 -13.98 9.21 0.16
C SER A 53 -12.52 9.63 0.13
N VAL A 54 -11.73 9.25 1.14
CA VAL A 54 -10.27 9.43 1.15
C VAL A 54 -9.66 8.66 -0.01
N LEU A 55 -10.01 7.38 -0.18
CA LEU A 55 -9.50 6.54 -1.26
C LEU A 55 -9.78 7.15 -2.64
N ASN A 56 -11.02 7.52 -2.93
CA ASN A 56 -11.37 8.13 -4.22
C ASN A 56 -10.69 9.49 -4.45
N LEU A 57 -10.45 10.27 -3.38
CA LEU A 57 -9.71 11.52 -3.50
C LEU A 57 -8.24 11.28 -3.83
N LEU A 58 -7.61 10.31 -3.16
CA LEU A 58 -6.21 9.94 -3.37
C LEU A 58 -5.97 9.36 -4.77
N THR A 59 -6.87 8.50 -5.25
CA THR A 59 -6.70 7.86 -6.56
C THR A 59 -7.15 8.73 -7.72
N GLY A 60 -7.92 9.79 -7.45
CA GLY A 60 -8.48 10.67 -8.49
C GLY A 60 -9.54 10.00 -9.37
N HIS A 61 -9.91 8.75 -9.09
CA HIS A 61 -10.92 7.98 -9.81
C HIS A 61 -12.24 8.03 -9.06
N GLY A 62 -13.21 8.75 -9.61
CA GLY A 62 -14.56 8.78 -9.06
C GLY A 62 -15.20 7.40 -9.16
N GLY A 63 -15.40 6.73 -8.02
CA GLY A 63 -16.11 5.45 -7.95
C GLY A 63 -15.24 4.19 -7.92
N LEU A 64 -13.90 4.33 -7.86
CA LEU A 64 -12.98 3.20 -7.73
C LEU A 64 -13.24 2.42 -6.43
N ALA A 65 -13.35 3.12 -5.31
CA ALA A 65 -14.00 2.59 -4.14
C ALA A 65 -15.48 2.95 -4.18
N ARG A 66 -16.35 1.94 -4.22
CA ARG A 66 -17.80 2.14 -4.10
C ARG A 66 -18.09 2.80 -2.74
N VAL A 67 -18.47 4.07 -2.76
CA VAL A 67 -18.93 4.80 -1.57
C VAL A 67 -20.33 4.31 -1.23
N SER A 68 -20.43 3.17 -0.54
CA SER A 68 -21.71 2.69 -0.04
C SER A 68 -22.12 3.48 1.20
N ARG A 69 -23.35 4.01 1.20
CA ARG A 69 -23.98 4.60 2.38
C ARG A 69 -24.55 3.54 3.33
N THR A 70 -24.57 2.27 2.90
CA THR A 70 -25.07 1.14 3.68
C THR A 70 -23.89 0.47 4.40
N PRO A 71 -23.77 0.63 5.73
CA PRO A 71 -22.65 0.06 6.46
C PRO A 71 -22.70 -1.48 6.51
N GLY A 72 -21.54 -2.13 6.64
CA GLY A 72 -21.43 -3.59 6.78
C GLY A 72 -21.40 -4.41 5.47
N ARG A 73 -21.41 -3.75 4.30
CA ARG A 73 -21.44 -4.45 3.01
C ARG A 73 -20.06 -4.93 2.52
N THR A 74 -18.98 -4.31 2.97
CA THR A 74 -17.61 -4.68 2.61
C THR A 74 -17.02 -5.52 3.73
N GLN A 75 -16.98 -6.84 3.53
CA GLN A 75 -16.38 -7.82 4.46
C GLN A 75 -15.02 -8.30 3.95
N ALA A 76 -14.58 -7.78 2.81
CA ALA A 76 -13.35 -8.14 2.13
C ALA A 76 -12.33 -6.99 2.20
N ILE A 77 -11.05 -7.34 2.17
CA ILE A 77 -9.99 -6.38 1.86
C ILE A 77 -10.02 -6.17 0.34
N ASN A 78 -10.16 -4.91 -0.10
CA ASN A 78 -10.04 -4.60 -1.53
C ASN A 78 -8.60 -4.22 -1.85
N VAL A 79 -8.06 -4.85 -2.88
CA VAL A 79 -6.69 -4.66 -3.34
C VAL A 79 -6.70 -3.76 -4.57
N PHE A 80 -5.88 -2.71 -4.54
CA PHE A 80 -5.69 -1.82 -5.68
C PHE A 80 -4.20 -1.82 -6.06
N ASP A 81 -3.90 -2.23 -7.28
CA ASP A 81 -2.54 -2.18 -7.83
C ASP A 81 -2.23 -0.76 -8.27
N LEU A 82 -1.01 -0.28 -7.94
CA LEU A 82 -0.52 1.04 -8.31
C LEU A 82 0.54 0.89 -9.44
N ASP A 83 1.79 1.19 -9.12
CA ASP A 83 2.95 0.82 -9.93
C ASP A 83 3.44 -0.60 -9.55
N PRO A 84 4.32 -1.24 -10.34
CA PRO A 84 4.82 -2.58 -10.05
C PRO A 84 5.35 -2.71 -8.61
N GLY A 85 4.86 -3.72 -7.89
CA GLY A 85 5.23 -3.95 -6.48
C GLY A 85 4.60 -2.99 -5.47
N GLN A 86 3.73 -2.07 -5.88
CA GLN A 86 3.05 -1.13 -4.99
C GLN A 86 1.54 -1.38 -4.96
N ARG A 87 0.96 -1.49 -3.76
CA ARG A 87 -0.47 -1.73 -3.59
C ARG A 87 -1.08 -0.83 -2.54
N LEU A 88 -2.33 -0.43 -2.77
CA LEU A 88 -3.19 0.22 -1.80
C LEU A 88 -4.27 -0.77 -1.36
N MET A 89 -4.40 -0.97 -0.06
CA MET A 89 -5.32 -1.94 0.54
C MET A 89 -6.44 -1.21 1.26
N ASP A 90 -7.69 -1.42 0.85
CA ASP A 90 -8.86 -0.89 1.55
C ASP A 90 -9.39 -1.94 2.51
N LEU A 91 -9.05 -1.79 3.79
CA LEU A 91 -9.53 -2.70 4.82
C LEU A 91 -11.02 -2.46 5.05
N PRO A 92 -11.80 -3.52 5.33
CA PRO A 92 -13.22 -3.36 5.64
C PRO A 92 -13.42 -2.46 6.88
N GLY A 93 -14.49 -1.66 6.85
CA GLY A 93 -14.76 -0.68 7.89
C GLY A 93 -15.39 -1.32 9.13
N TYR A 94 -14.92 -0.93 10.31
CA TYR A 94 -15.31 -1.57 11.58
C TYR A 94 -16.31 -0.77 12.42
N GLY A 95 -16.71 -1.34 13.56
CA GLY A 95 -17.62 -0.70 14.51
C GLY A 95 -19.09 -0.66 14.06
N TYR A 96 -19.51 -1.47 13.10
CA TYR A 96 -20.92 -1.59 12.72
C TYR A 96 -21.62 -2.69 13.53
N ALA A 97 -22.62 -2.28 14.32
CA ALA A 97 -23.31 -3.14 15.28
C ALA A 97 -24.17 -4.25 14.64
N LYS A 98 -24.59 -4.11 13.37
CA LYS A 98 -25.54 -5.05 12.72
C LYS A 98 -24.87 -6.20 11.94
N VAL A 99 -23.58 -6.44 12.13
CA VAL A 99 -22.88 -7.59 11.52
C VAL A 99 -23.00 -8.81 12.45
N PRO A 100 -23.34 -10.01 11.94
CA PRO A 100 -23.34 -11.23 12.75
C PRO A 100 -22.01 -11.48 13.46
N ASP A 101 -22.04 -12.01 14.69
CA ASP A 101 -20.84 -12.15 15.53
C ASP A 101 -19.77 -13.04 14.88
N ALA A 102 -20.16 -14.15 14.24
CA ALA A 102 -19.24 -15.04 13.52
C ALA A 102 -18.44 -14.31 12.42
N LEU A 103 -19.09 -13.36 11.75
CA LEU A 103 -18.47 -12.57 10.69
C LEU A 103 -17.62 -11.42 11.24
N ARG A 104 -17.96 -10.93 12.44
CA ARG A 104 -17.13 -9.97 13.17
C ARG A 104 -15.83 -10.61 13.66
N LEU A 105 -15.90 -11.87 14.11
CA LEU A 105 -14.75 -12.68 14.51
C LEU A 105 -13.84 -12.99 13.31
N SER A 106 -14.39 -13.51 12.21
CA SER A 106 -13.58 -13.82 11.02
C SER A 106 -12.91 -12.59 10.40
N TRP A 107 -13.56 -11.43 10.52
CA TRP A 107 -12.95 -10.16 10.12
C TRP A 107 -11.80 -9.76 11.05
N GLY A 108 -11.98 -9.95 12.36
CA GLY A 108 -10.92 -9.80 13.35
C GLY A 108 -9.71 -10.65 12.98
N ASP A 109 -9.92 -11.94 12.71
CA ASP A 109 -8.85 -12.88 12.38
C ASP A 109 -8.09 -12.48 11.10
N LEU A 110 -8.80 -12.11 10.03
CA LEU A 110 -8.16 -11.65 8.79
C LEU A 110 -7.33 -10.38 9.00
N LEU A 111 -7.87 -9.41 9.74
CA LEU A 111 -7.18 -8.15 10.01
C LEU A 111 -5.96 -8.36 10.91
N GLU A 112 -6.11 -9.17 11.95
CA GLU A 112 -5.03 -9.52 12.86
C GLU A 112 -3.91 -10.25 12.12
N ASP A 113 -4.26 -11.24 11.30
CA ASP A 113 -3.27 -11.97 10.50
C ASP A 113 -2.59 -11.08 9.46
N TYR A 114 -3.33 -10.18 8.84
CA TYR A 114 -2.76 -9.21 7.91
C TYR A 114 -1.75 -8.30 8.61
N LEU A 115 -2.13 -7.69 9.73
CA LEU A 115 -1.23 -6.81 10.49
C LEU A 115 -0.05 -7.57 11.13
N ARG A 116 -0.23 -8.84 11.50
CA ARG A 116 0.85 -9.63 12.09
C ARG A 116 1.83 -10.13 11.03
N ARG A 117 1.34 -10.69 9.93
CA ARG A 117 2.15 -11.49 9.00
C ARG A 117 2.59 -10.77 7.74
N ARG A 118 1.84 -9.76 7.26
CA ARG A 118 2.10 -9.13 5.95
C ARG A 118 3.37 -8.27 5.97
N THR A 119 4.46 -8.74 5.39
CA THR A 119 5.75 -8.04 5.43
C THR A 119 5.78 -6.81 4.51
N SER A 120 5.06 -6.88 3.39
CA SER A 120 4.92 -5.77 2.44
C SER A 120 4.14 -4.57 3.00
N LEU A 121 3.37 -4.72 4.09
CA LEU A 121 2.67 -3.59 4.75
C LEU A 121 3.65 -2.60 5.39
N ARG A 122 3.76 -1.41 4.79
CA ARG A 122 4.65 -0.31 5.24
C ARG A 122 3.97 0.72 6.11
N LEU A 123 2.67 0.96 5.92
CA LEU A 123 1.93 1.99 6.64
C LEU A 123 0.45 1.63 6.76
N LEU A 124 -0.09 1.80 7.97
CA LEU A 124 -1.53 1.80 8.22
C LEU A 124 -2.05 3.24 8.31
N LEU A 125 -2.87 3.66 7.35
CA LEU A 125 -3.63 4.90 7.40
C LEU A 125 -4.92 4.69 8.17
N LEU A 126 -5.03 5.30 9.35
CA LEU A 126 -6.22 5.25 10.18
C LEU A 126 -7.10 6.49 9.97
N VAL A 127 -8.26 6.32 9.33
CA VAL A 127 -9.21 7.42 9.09
C VAL A 127 -10.18 7.54 10.26
N MET A 128 -10.20 8.71 10.90
CA MET A 128 -11.11 9.04 12.00
C MET A 128 -11.93 10.28 11.68
N ASP A 129 -13.15 10.38 12.24
CA ASP A 129 -13.92 11.63 12.21
C ASP A 129 -13.37 12.57 13.28
N ILE A 130 -12.85 13.74 12.90
CA ILE A 130 -12.22 14.71 13.83
C ILE A 130 -13.16 15.17 14.96
N ARG A 131 -14.48 15.07 14.77
CA ARG A 131 -15.46 15.47 15.78
C ARG A 131 -15.56 14.43 16.91
N HIS A 132 -15.22 13.18 16.61
CA HIS A 132 -15.30 12.05 17.53
C HIS A 132 -14.13 11.07 17.30
N PRO A 133 -12.87 11.47 17.50
CA PRO A 133 -11.72 10.60 17.30
C PRO A 133 -11.67 9.51 18.38
N LEU A 134 -10.94 8.41 18.12
CA LEU A 134 -10.63 7.34 19.10
C LEU A 134 -11.84 6.66 19.74
N GLY A 135 -12.62 5.94 18.95
CA GLY A 135 -13.61 4.99 19.47
C GLY A 135 -12.93 3.71 19.99
N SER A 136 -13.67 2.88 20.72
CA SER A 136 -13.15 1.62 21.30
C SER A 136 -12.45 0.71 20.28
N HIS A 137 -13.00 0.61 19.07
CA HIS A 137 -12.42 -0.19 18.00
C HIS A 137 -11.16 0.45 17.39
N ASP A 138 -11.06 1.79 17.41
CA ASP A 138 -9.84 2.48 16.97
C ASP A 138 -8.70 2.21 17.96
N LEU A 139 -9.01 2.23 19.27
CA LEU A 139 -8.05 1.91 20.32
C LEU A 139 -7.53 0.47 20.20
N ALA A 140 -8.44 -0.50 20.05
CA ALA A 140 -8.06 -1.90 19.86
C ALA A 140 -7.15 -2.09 18.62
N LEU A 141 -7.47 -1.43 17.51
CA LEU A 141 -6.65 -1.47 16.30
C LEU A 141 -5.27 -0.83 16.52
N LEU A 142 -5.21 0.32 17.19
CA LEU A 142 -3.96 1.01 17.51
C LEU A 142 -3.07 0.17 18.41
N ASP A 143 -3.64 -0.45 19.45
CA ASP A 143 -2.90 -1.30 20.37
C ASP A 143 -2.36 -2.55 19.66
N PHE A 144 -3.16 -3.18 18.80
CA PHE A 144 -2.70 -4.32 18.00
C PHE A 144 -1.64 -3.92 16.99
N ALA A 145 -1.82 -2.82 16.27
CA ALA A 145 -0.82 -2.31 15.33
C ALA A 145 0.51 -1.99 16.04
N ARG A 146 0.46 -1.39 17.24
CA ARG A 146 1.63 -1.14 18.09
C ARG A 146 2.30 -2.44 18.52
N HIS A 147 1.53 -3.43 18.96
CA HIS A 147 2.05 -4.75 19.32
C HIS A 147 2.76 -5.44 18.14
N CYS A 148 2.23 -5.29 16.93
CA CYS A 148 2.85 -5.81 15.70
C CYS A 148 3.96 -4.91 15.13
N GLY A 149 4.32 -3.80 15.80
CA GLY A 149 5.34 -2.86 15.31
C GLY A 149 4.98 -2.15 14.00
N ARG A 150 3.69 -2.03 13.68
CA ARG A 150 3.21 -1.43 12.41
C ARG A 150 3.15 0.09 12.51
N PRO A 151 3.80 0.83 11.59
CA PRO A 151 3.66 2.28 11.51
C PRO A 151 2.21 2.66 11.23
N VAL A 152 1.69 3.62 12.01
CA VAL A 152 0.33 4.15 11.85
C VAL A 152 0.39 5.65 11.62
N HIS A 153 -0.43 6.14 10.68
CA HIS A 153 -0.69 7.57 10.52
C HIS A 153 -2.18 7.82 10.47
N ALA A 154 -2.66 8.65 11.40
CA ALA A 154 -4.06 8.95 11.59
C ALA A 154 -4.48 10.23 10.87
N LEU A 155 -5.53 10.10 10.05
CA LEU A 155 -6.19 11.19 9.36
C LEU A 155 -7.41 11.61 10.18
N LEU A 156 -7.35 12.79 10.80
CA LEU A 156 -8.49 13.44 11.45
C LEU A 156 -9.38 14.07 10.37
N ASN A 157 -10.15 13.21 9.69
CA ASN A 157 -10.99 13.55 8.56
C ASN A 157 -12.22 14.39 8.96
N LYS A 158 -12.85 15.03 7.97
CA LYS A 158 -13.99 15.94 8.11
C LYS A 158 -13.67 17.22 8.89
N ALA A 159 -12.42 17.68 8.83
CA ALA A 159 -11.97 18.94 9.41
C ALA A 159 -12.77 20.16 8.92
N ASP A 160 -13.40 20.09 7.74
CA ASP A 160 -14.33 21.11 7.23
C ASP A 160 -15.59 21.29 8.10
N LYS A 161 -15.89 20.35 8.99
CA LYS A 161 -17.02 20.43 9.92
C LYS A 161 -16.69 21.20 11.20
N LEU A 162 -15.43 21.63 11.37
CA LEU A 162 -14.97 22.41 12.50
C LEU A 162 -14.44 23.77 12.03
N SER A 163 -14.47 24.77 12.92
CA SER A 163 -13.70 25.99 12.70
C SER A 163 -12.20 25.67 12.72
N ARG A 164 -11.38 26.55 12.10
CA ARG A 164 -9.92 26.36 12.09
C ARG A 164 -9.34 26.20 13.50
N GLY A 165 -9.79 27.03 14.45
CA GLY A 165 -9.36 26.95 15.85
C GLY A 165 -9.76 25.64 16.51
N ALA A 166 -11.00 25.19 16.30
CA ALA A 166 -11.48 23.92 16.84
C ALA A 166 -10.74 22.70 16.26
N ALA A 167 -10.43 22.72 14.96
CA ALA A 167 -9.65 21.66 14.32
C ALA A 167 -8.21 21.59 14.86
N LEU A 168 -7.54 22.74 15.03
CA LEU A 168 -6.20 22.79 15.64
C LEU A 168 -6.21 22.32 17.10
N HIS A 169 -7.24 22.71 17.86
CA HIS A 169 -7.41 22.24 19.22
C HIS A 169 -7.62 20.72 19.29
N ALA A 170 -8.46 20.15 18.42
CA ALA A 170 -8.66 18.71 18.32
C ALA A 170 -7.36 17.96 17.97
N LEU A 171 -6.56 18.48 17.03
CA LEU A 171 -5.25 17.93 16.71
C LEU A 171 -4.28 18.00 17.90
N ALA A 172 -4.26 19.12 18.64
CA ALA A 172 -3.43 19.28 19.82
C ALA A 172 -3.85 18.36 20.98
N GLN A 173 -5.15 18.07 21.11
CA GLN A 173 -5.64 17.05 22.04
C GLN A 173 -5.22 15.64 21.59
N ALA A 174 -5.37 15.31 20.31
CA ALA A 174 -4.94 14.02 19.77
C ALA A 174 -3.44 13.76 20.00
N ARG A 175 -2.59 14.78 19.79
CA ARG A 175 -1.14 14.70 20.04
C ARG A 175 -0.76 14.44 21.49
N ARG A 176 -1.63 14.80 22.45
CA ARG A 176 -1.41 14.57 23.89
C ARG A 176 -2.04 13.27 24.39
N ASN A 177 -2.75 12.54 23.53
CA ASN A 177 -3.41 11.31 23.92
C ASN A 177 -2.40 10.16 23.92
N PRO A 178 -2.18 9.45 25.04
CA PRO A 178 -1.24 8.33 25.11
C PRO A 178 -1.53 7.21 24.11
N ALA A 179 -2.81 6.98 23.77
CA ALA A 179 -3.17 5.95 22.78
C ALA A 179 -2.64 6.27 21.36
N LEU A 180 -2.30 7.52 21.08
CA LEU A 180 -1.74 8.00 19.82
C LEU A 180 -0.22 8.27 19.90
N GLU A 181 0.43 7.88 20.99
CA GLU A 181 1.89 7.97 21.07
C GLU A 181 2.54 7.17 19.94
N GLY A 182 3.49 7.80 19.23
CA GLY A 182 4.17 7.24 18.06
C GLY A 182 3.35 7.24 16.77
N VAL A 183 2.09 7.67 16.80
CA VAL A 183 1.21 7.73 15.63
C VAL A 183 1.37 9.08 14.93
N GLY A 184 1.60 9.06 13.61
CA GLY A 184 1.58 10.29 12.81
C GLY A 184 0.18 10.90 12.77
N LEU A 185 0.04 12.23 12.83
CA LEU A 185 -1.27 12.89 12.97
C LEU A 185 -1.39 14.12 12.07
N GLN A 186 -2.47 14.18 11.30
CA GLN A 186 -2.83 15.37 10.52
C GLN A 186 -4.34 15.64 10.51
N CYS A 187 -4.71 16.91 10.39
CA CYS A 187 -6.06 17.29 10.00
C CYS A 187 -6.28 16.94 8.52
N PHE A 188 -7.45 16.41 8.20
CA PHE A 188 -7.79 16.04 6.83
C PHE A 188 -9.23 16.45 6.49
N SER A 189 -9.47 16.85 5.25
CA SER A 189 -10.82 16.98 4.72
C SER A 189 -10.86 16.58 3.27
N THR A 190 -11.66 15.56 2.97
CA THR A 190 -11.98 15.20 1.59
C THR A 190 -12.77 16.29 0.86
N GLN A 191 -13.53 17.10 1.60
CA GLN A 191 -14.40 18.13 1.05
C GLN A 191 -13.66 19.43 0.71
N SER A 192 -12.64 19.80 1.50
CA SER A 192 -11.85 21.02 1.26
C SER A 192 -10.45 20.75 0.69
N GLY A 193 -10.00 19.50 0.63
CA GLY A 193 -8.63 19.14 0.24
C GLY A 193 -7.58 19.41 1.32
N LEU A 194 -8.00 19.79 2.53
CA LEU A 194 -7.08 20.04 3.64
C LEU A 194 -6.26 18.78 3.94
N GLY A 195 -4.94 18.92 4.05
CA GLY A 195 -4.02 17.83 4.37
C GLY A 195 -3.68 16.90 3.20
N LEU A 196 -4.22 17.15 2.00
CA LEU A 196 -3.96 16.29 0.84
C LEU A 196 -2.49 16.29 0.40
N GLU A 197 -1.86 17.46 0.40
CA GLU A 197 -0.44 17.60 0.06
C GLU A 197 0.46 16.83 1.03
N GLU A 198 0.27 17.04 2.33
CA GLU A 198 1.00 16.35 3.40
C GLU A 198 0.87 14.82 3.27
N LEU A 199 -0.36 14.34 2.99
CA LEU A 199 -0.61 12.92 2.80
C LEU A 199 0.07 12.36 1.55
N HIS A 200 0.12 13.12 0.45
CA HIS A 200 0.87 12.70 -0.74
C HIS A 200 2.36 12.58 -0.47
N TRP A 201 2.96 13.53 0.24
CA TRP A 201 4.38 13.45 0.62
C TRP A 201 4.68 12.25 1.52
N LEU A 202 3.81 11.96 2.49
CA LEU A 202 3.92 10.78 3.32
C LEU A 202 3.87 9.49 2.50
N LEU A 203 2.91 9.39 1.58
CA LEU A 203 2.73 8.21 0.74
C LEU A 203 3.88 8.01 -0.23
N ALA A 204 4.36 9.07 -0.90
CA ALA A 204 5.53 9.00 -1.77
C ALA A 204 6.74 8.42 -1.04
N ARG A 205 7.07 8.98 0.14
CA ARG A 205 8.17 8.46 0.99
C ARG A 205 7.97 7.03 1.47
N THR A 206 6.72 6.60 1.64
CA THR A 206 6.40 5.25 2.09
C THR A 206 6.65 4.23 0.98
N TYR A 207 6.30 4.58 -0.26
CA TYR A 207 6.47 3.71 -1.43
C TYR A 207 7.89 3.75 -2.02
N GLU A 208 8.65 4.84 -1.85
CA GLU A 208 10.03 4.96 -2.33
C GLU A 208 11.04 4.10 -1.57
N LYS A 209 10.70 3.59 -0.38
CA LYS A 209 11.69 2.96 0.51
C LYS A 209 12.36 1.70 -0.04
N GLU A 210 11.87 1.09 -1.12
CA GLU A 210 12.54 -0.02 -1.82
C GLU A 210 12.23 -0.03 -3.32
N THR A 211 13.05 0.63 -4.12
CA THR A 211 13.45 0.04 -5.40
C THR A 211 14.76 -0.72 -5.14
N PRO A 212 14.77 -2.06 -5.19
CA PRO A 212 16.00 -2.75 -5.51
C PRO A 212 16.45 -2.18 -6.86
N VAL A 213 17.59 -1.49 -6.87
CA VAL A 213 18.28 -1.18 -8.11
C VAL A 213 18.55 -2.53 -8.76
N GLU A 214 17.96 -2.77 -9.93
CA GLU A 214 18.51 -3.79 -10.83
C GLU A 214 19.96 -3.39 -11.06
N THR A 215 20.89 -4.03 -10.36
CA THR A 215 22.30 -4.01 -10.73
C THR A 215 22.35 -4.58 -12.13
N GLY A 216 22.39 -3.69 -13.11
CA GLY A 216 22.58 -4.03 -14.50
C GLY A 216 23.83 -4.88 -14.60
N ALA A 217 23.63 -6.19 -14.77
CA ALA A 217 24.65 -7.05 -15.32
C ALA A 217 24.92 -6.49 -16.71
N LYS A 218 26.01 -5.72 -16.84
CA LYS A 218 26.62 -5.42 -18.12
C LYS A 218 27.02 -6.77 -18.73
N SER A 219 26.19 -7.31 -19.60
CA SER A 219 26.63 -8.30 -20.58
C SER A 219 27.58 -7.58 -21.53
N GLU A 220 28.87 -7.86 -21.39
CA GLU A 220 29.87 -7.47 -22.37
C GLU A 220 29.51 -8.09 -23.74
N PRO A 221 29.63 -7.33 -24.84
CA PRO A 221 29.42 -7.88 -26.17
C PRO A 221 30.62 -8.75 -26.54
N SER A 222 30.42 -10.06 -26.64
CA SER A 222 31.35 -10.98 -27.30
C SER A 222 31.48 -10.57 -28.76
N LYS A 223 32.61 -9.97 -29.13
CA LYS A 223 32.98 -9.74 -30.52
C LYS A 223 33.14 -11.08 -31.21
N GLY A 224 32.20 -11.40 -32.10
CA GLY A 224 32.42 -12.37 -33.18
C GLY A 224 33.49 -11.84 -34.13
N GLY A 225 34.50 -12.67 -34.40
CA GLY A 225 35.38 -12.55 -35.54
C GLY A 225 35.13 -13.73 -36.46
N GLU A 226 34.46 -13.50 -37.59
CA GLU A 226 34.39 -14.42 -38.71
C GLU A 226 35.48 -14.10 -39.74
N GLY A 227 36.02 -15.18 -40.32
CA GLY A 227 36.63 -15.25 -41.65
C GLY A 227 38.15 -15.01 -41.71
N SER A 228 38.93 -15.66 -42.57
CA SER A 228 38.75 -16.66 -43.64
C SER A 228 40.17 -16.93 -44.18
N GLY A 229 40.53 -18.17 -44.57
CA GLY A 229 41.72 -18.37 -45.43
C GLY A 229 42.42 -19.73 -45.34
N PRO A 230 42.49 -20.52 -46.43
CA PRO A 230 42.95 -21.91 -46.44
C PRO A 230 44.41 -22.08 -46.90
N GLY A 231 45.02 -23.24 -46.63
CA GLY A 231 46.02 -23.80 -47.56
C GLY A 231 47.22 -24.56 -46.98
N GLN A 232 47.28 -25.83 -47.40
CA GLN A 232 48.48 -26.60 -47.78
C GLN A 232 49.40 -27.22 -46.72
N GLY A 233 49.79 -28.47 -47.01
CA GLY A 233 51.14 -28.97 -46.77
C GLY A 233 51.22 -30.27 -45.99
N GLY A 234 51.34 -31.40 -46.69
CA GLY A 234 51.46 -32.74 -46.10
C GLY A 234 52.87 -33.17 -45.69
N LYS A 235 53.00 -34.50 -45.56
CA LYS A 235 54.16 -35.34 -45.14
C LYS A 235 54.28 -35.48 -43.62
N SER A 236 54.64 -36.62 -43.02
CA SER A 236 54.98 -37.98 -43.45
C SER A 236 55.26 -38.78 -42.17
N GLN A 237 54.96 -40.09 -42.17
CA GLN A 237 55.62 -41.16 -41.36
C GLN A 237 55.44 -41.07 -39.82
N ASP A 238 55.24 -42.13 -39.04
CA ASP A 238 55.80 -43.48 -39.16
C ASP A 238 54.94 -44.57 -38.49
N ARG A 239 55.28 -45.80 -38.83
CA ARG A 239 54.66 -47.09 -38.48
C ARG A 239 55.17 -47.65 -37.16
N ASN A 240 54.33 -48.40 -36.44
CA ASN A 240 54.57 -49.75 -35.86
C ASN A 240 53.45 -50.04 -34.84
N ALA A 241 52.57 -51.02 -35.03
CA ALA A 241 52.72 -52.48 -35.04
C ALA A 241 52.55 -53.13 -33.65
N THR A 242 51.76 -54.20 -33.65
CA THR A 242 51.79 -55.39 -32.74
C THR A 242 50.91 -55.30 -31.48
N THR A 243 50.16 -56.29 -30.98
CA THR A 243 49.54 -57.60 -31.39
C THR A 243 48.79 -58.11 -30.13
N ALA A 244 47.65 -58.81 -30.31
CA ALA A 244 46.99 -59.81 -29.42
C ALA A 244 46.68 -59.43 -27.94
N GLY A 245 45.61 -59.91 -27.28
CA GLY A 245 44.76 -61.08 -27.51
C GLY A 245 45.10 -62.19 -26.49
N PHE A 246 44.11 -62.50 -25.64
CA PHE A 246 44.01 -63.60 -24.66
C PHE A 246 44.77 -63.46 -23.32
N GLU A 247 44.02 -63.25 -22.23
CA GLU A 247 43.54 -64.30 -21.30
C GLU A 247 42.18 -63.87 -20.69
#